data_AF-A0A172U8T5-F1
#
_entry.id   AF-A0A172U8T5-F1
#
_cell.length_a   1.000
_cell.length_b   1.000
_cell.length_c   1.000
_cell.angle_alpha   90.00
_cell.angle_beta   90.00
_cell.angle_gamma   90.00
#
_symmetry.space_group_name_H-M   'P 1'
#
loop_
_entity.id
_entity.type
_entity.pdbx_description
1 polymer ?
#
loop_
_entity_poly.entity_id
_entity_poly.type
_entity_poly.pdbx_seq_one_letter_code
_entity_poly.pdbx_strand_id
1 'polypeptide(L)'
;MAESGSNATIIATVITVIGSVAVISNWDKIFPKSQVSPPPVTSAAPQPAPNGIPLANGNSEVPSPAVIDISGTWYNPSAPANGSRIVQQNSGFQFSSWGMLPQGIGYESKGSGTVVAQNISYNYFAQYQNGWTSQGNCSGTVSSDGNQITATCIDNVLGTFVSAGIKQ
;
A
#
# COMPACT_ATOMS: atom_id res chain seq x y z
N MET A 1 -1.35 52.24 30.53
CA MET A 1 -0.23 51.28 30.45
C MET A 1 -0.77 49.90 30.78
N ALA A 2 -0.24 48.87 30.09
CA ALA A 2 -0.65 47.45 30.02
C ALA A 2 -1.51 47.04 28.80
N GLU A 3 -0.78 46.78 27.71
CA GLU A 3 -0.95 45.71 26.69
C GLU A 3 -1.16 44.32 27.35
N SER A 4 -1.53 43.19 26.75
CA SER A 4 -1.86 42.67 25.41
C SER A 4 -2.40 41.23 25.65
N GLY A 5 -3.11 40.64 24.68
CA GLY A 5 -3.41 39.20 24.72
C GLY A 5 -4.34 38.75 23.60
N SER A 6 -3.78 38.51 22.42
CA SER A 6 -4.42 38.08 21.17
C SER A 6 -5.48 36.98 21.32
N ASN A 7 -6.69 37.25 20.83
CA ASN A 7 -7.68 36.22 20.52
C ASN A 7 -7.22 35.47 19.26
N ALA A 8 -6.69 34.26 19.45
CA ALA A 8 -6.41 33.34 18.36
C ALA A 8 -7.74 32.86 17.75
N THR A 9 -8.12 33.45 16.62
CA THR A 9 -9.21 32.97 15.76
C THR A 9 -8.82 31.61 15.21
N ILE A 10 -9.43 30.56 15.76
CA ILE A 10 -9.33 29.19 15.26
C ILE A 10 -10.10 29.15 13.93
N ILE A 11 -9.37 29.18 12.83
CA ILE A 11 -9.91 28.92 11.50
C ILE A 11 -10.20 27.41 11.45
N ALA A 12 -11.46 27.05 11.68
CA ALA A 12 -11.97 25.71 11.45
C ALA A 12 -12.03 25.47 9.94
N THR A 13 -10.94 24.98 9.37
CA THR A 13 -10.94 24.51 7.99
C THR A 13 -11.68 23.18 7.95
N VAL A 14 -12.89 23.23 7.41
CA VAL A 14 -13.71 22.09 7.04
C VAL A 14 -12.91 21.23 6.06
N ILE A 15 -12.31 20.14 6.54
CA ILE A 15 -11.77 19.09 5.68
C ILE A 15 -12.97 18.25 5.27
N THR A 16 -13.33 18.40 4.00
CA THR A 16 -14.34 17.65 3.27
C THR A 16 -14.22 16.15 3.55
N VAL A 17 -15.22 15.64 4.27
CA VAL A 17 -15.60 14.23 4.27
C VAL A 17 -16.04 13.88 2.85
N ILE A 18 -15.19 13.17 2.13
CA ILE A 18 -15.60 12.30 1.03
C ILE A 18 -15.27 10.91 1.57
N GLY A 19 -16.19 10.03 1.93
CA GLY A 19 -17.57 9.87 1.48
C GLY A 19 -17.74 8.37 1.26
N SER A 20 -18.17 7.67 2.32
CA SER A 20 -19.01 6.45 2.38
C SER A 20 -18.54 5.20 1.59
N VAL A 21 -18.61 3.97 2.10
CA VAL A 21 -19.78 3.26 2.66
C VAL A 21 -19.28 2.15 3.59
N ALA A 22 -19.79 2.10 4.82
CA ALA A 22 -19.80 0.87 5.60
C ALA A 22 -20.77 -0.12 4.93
N VAL A 23 -20.25 -1.11 4.19
CA VAL A 23 -21.05 -2.27 3.78
C VAL A 23 -20.81 -3.38 4.78
N ILE A 24 -21.69 -3.46 5.78
CA ILE A 24 -21.95 -4.70 6.48
C ILE A 24 -22.89 -5.48 5.58
N SER A 25 -22.46 -6.60 4.96
CA SER A 25 -23.37 -7.70 4.54
C SER A 25 -22.67 -8.89 3.88
N ASN A 26 -22.84 -10.04 4.54
CA ASN A 26 -23.20 -11.34 3.95
C ASN A 26 -22.08 -12.22 3.35
N TRP A 27 -21.48 -13.03 4.23
CA TRP A 27 -20.31 -13.87 3.95
C TRP A 27 -20.59 -15.37 3.62
N ASP A 28 -21.84 -15.84 3.51
CA ASP A 28 -22.11 -17.30 3.49
C ASP A 28 -22.63 -17.90 2.16
N LYS A 29 -22.70 -17.16 1.03
CA LYS A 29 -23.43 -17.66 -0.17
C LYS A 29 -22.78 -17.54 -1.56
N ILE A 30 -21.49 -17.22 -1.71
CA ILE A 30 -20.91 -16.90 -3.05
C ILE A 30 -19.72 -17.79 -3.48
N PHE A 31 -19.59 -19.02 -2.96
CA PHE A 31 -18.51 -19.93 -3.40
C PHE A 31 -19.04 -21.09 -4.28
N PRO A 32 -19.05 -20.97 -5.62
CA PRO A 32 -18.67 -22.08 -6.48
C PRO A 32 -17.13 -22.17 -6.50
N LYS A 33 -16.59 -23.34 -6.15
CA LYS A 33 -15.16 -23.65 -6.30
C LYS A 33 -14.78 -23.54 -7.77
N SER A 34 -14.00 -22.52 -8.15
CA SER A 34 -13.37 -22.49 -9.47
C SER A 34 -12.00 -23.17 -9.41
N GLN A 35 -11.99 -24.35 -10.00
CA GLN A 35 -10.87 -25.22 -10.30
C GLN A 35 -9.89 -24.51 -11.25
N VAL A 36 -8.61 -24.44 -10.87
CA VAL A 36 -7.54 -23.88 -11.71
C VAL A 36 -7.15 -24.92 -12.76
N SER A 37 -7.23 -24.56 -14.05
CA SER A 37 -6.59 -25.28 -15.15
C SER A 37 -5.42 -24.44 -15.69
N PRO A 38 -4.21 -24.99 -15.84
CA PRO A 38 -3.10 -24.29 -16.50
C PRO A 38 -3.28 -24.24 -18.03
N PRO A 39 -2.77 -23.18 -18.70
CA PRO A 39 -2.87 -23.06 -20.15
C PRO A 39 -1.95 -24.04 -20.90
N PRO A 40 -2.32 -24.46 -22.13
CA PRO A 40 -1.50 -25.34 -22.96
C PRO A 40 -0.32 -24.58 -23.58
N VAL A 41 0.87 -25.17 -23.48
CA VAL A 41 2.07 -24.74 -24.23
C VAL A 41 1.93 -25.16 -25.69
N THR A 42 1.88 -24.19 -26.59
CA THR A 42 2.01 -24.43 -28.04
C THR A 42 3.41 -24.03 -28.49
N SER A 43 4.22 -25.03 -28.82
CA SER A 43 5.50 -24.87 -29.52
C SER A 43 5.24 -24.45 -30.97
N ALA A 44 5.69 -23.26 -31.35
CA ALA A 44 5.76 -22.84 -32.75
C ALA A 44 7.21 -23.02 -33.25
N ALA A 45 7.33 -23.66 -34.41
CA ALA A 45 8.58 -23.98 -35.10
C ALA A 45 9.32 -22.72 -35.62
N PRO A 46 10.64 -22.80 -35.89
CA PRO A 46 11.40 -21.67 -36.41
C PRO A 46 11.20 -21.52 -37.92
N GLN A 47 10.79 -20.32 -38.35
CA GLN A 47 10.76 -19.91 -39.76
C GLN A 47 11.96 -18.99 -40.05
N PRO A 48 12.79 -19.27 -41.07
CA PRO A 48 13.87 -18.37 -41.47
C PRO A 48 13.48 -17.52 -42.68
N ALA A 49 13.76 -16.21 -42.64
CA ALA A 49 14.06 -15.33 -43.77
C ALA A 49 14.34 -13.88 -43.26
N PRO A 50 14.79 -12.93 -44.10
CA PRO A 50 16.12 -12.80 -44.69
C PRO A 50 16.79 -11.45 -44.32
N ASN A 51 18.06 -11.29 -44.70
CA ASN A 51 18.90 -10.12 -44.47
C ASN A 51 18.29 -8.76 -44.92
N GLY A 52 18.50 -7.73 -44.10
CA GLY A 52 18.98 -6.42 -44.57
C GLY A 52 18.14 -5.19 -44.24
N ILE A 53 18.42 -4.52 -43.10
CA ILE A 53 18.38 -3.05 -42.94
C ILE A 53 19.38 -2.68 -41.82
N PRO A 54 20.32 -1.73 -42.00
CA PRO A 54 21.10 -1.20 -40.88
C PRO A 54 20.21 -0.25 -40.08
N LEU A 55 19.54 -0.76 -39.04
CA LEU A 55 18.79 0.07 -38.12
C LEU A 55 19.76 0.73 -37.15
N ALA A 56 19.82 2.05 -37.22
CA ALA A 56 20.65 2.90 -36.39
C ALA A 56 20.54 2.50 -34.91
N ASN A 57 21.70 2.34 -34.29
CA ASN A 57 21.92 2.02 -32.89
C ASN A 57 21.55 3.24 -32.01
N GLY A 58 20.28 3.63 -32.04
CA GLY A 58 19.72 4.60 -31.11
C GLY A 58 19.36 3.85 -29.85
N ASN A 59 20.27 3.83 -28.88
CA ASN A 59 20.01 3.40 -27.51
C ASN A 59 18.98 4.37 -26.90
N SER A 60 17.71 4.22 -27.29
CA SER A 60 16.58 4.89 -26.67
C SER A 60 16.38 4.22 -25.33
N GLU A 61 17.19 4.62 -24.35
CA GLU A 61 16.94 4.35 -22.95
C GLU A 61 15.58 4.96 -22.64
N VAL A 62 14.54 4.13 -22.66
CA VAL A 62 13.20 4.52 -22.22
C VAL A 62 13.39 5.02 -20.78
N PRO A 63 13.05 6.29 -20.47
CA PRO A 63 13.21 6.81 -19.13
C PRO A 63 12.51 5.88 -18.15
N SER A 64 13.28 5.27 -17.24
CA SER A 64 12.69 4.50 -16.17
C SER A 64 11.78 5.43 -15.37
N PRO A 65 10.52 5.05 -15.08
CA PRO A 65 9.61 5.91 -14.34
C PRO A 65 10.27 6.31 -13.02
N ALA A 66 10.20 7.61 -12.70
CA ALA A 66 10.73 8.12 -11.43
C ALA A 66 10.15 7.32 -10.26
N VAL A 67 11.03 6.72 -9.47
CA VAL A 67 10.63 5.93 -8.30
C VAL A 67 10.25 6.90 -7.19
N ILE A 68 9.02 6.82 -6.70
CA ILE A 68 8.57 7.57 -5.53
C ILE A 68 9.23 6.94 -4.29
N ASP A 69 9.99 7.74 -3.55
CA ASP A 69 10.62 7.30 -2.31
C ASP A 69 9.62 7.34 -1.15
N ILE A 70 9.35 6.17 -0.58
CA ILE A 70 8.50 5.93 0.59
C ILE A 70 9.31 5.43 1.80
N SER A 71 10.64 5.42 1.71
CA SER A 71 11.50 5.07 2.85
C SER A 71 11.24 6.03 4.02
N GLY A 72 11.33 5.50 5.25
CA GLY A 72 11.22 6.30 6.46
C GLY A 72 10.26 5.72 7.49
N THR A 73 10.03 6.52 8.53
CA THR A 73 9.05 6.21 9.57
C THR A 73 7.71 6.82 9.20
N TRP A 74 6.65 6.06 9.40
CA TRP A 74 5.28 6.42 9.06
C TRP A 74 4.41 6.28 10.30
N TYR A 75 3.42 7.16 10.44
CA TYR A 75 2.42 7.08 11.50
C TYR A 75 1.02 7.11 10.91
N ASN A 76 0.07 6.48 11.60
CA ASN A 76 -1.33 6.55 11.22
C ASN A 76 -1.98 7.76 11.94
N PRO A 77 -2.50 8.77 11.21
CA PRO A 77 -3.10 9.94 11.84
C PRO A 77 -4.36 9.62 12.67
N SER A 78 -5.07 8.53 12.35
CA SER A 78 -6.23 8.06 13.11
C SER A 78 -5.86 7.24 14.36
N ALA A 79 -4.61 6.79 14.44
CA ALA A 79 -4.07 6.03 15.56
C ALA A 79 -2.60 6.42 15.80
N PRO A 80 -2.31 7.56 16.46
CA PRO A 80 -0.95 8.13 16.54
C PRO A 80 0.08 7.24 17.26
N ALA A 81 -0.39 6.30 18.08
CA ALA A 81 0.46 5.29 18.73
C ALA A 81 0.91 4.17 17.77
N ASN A 82 0.30 4.08 16.59
CA ASN A 82 0.59 3.07 15.58
C ASN A 82 1.56 3.65 14.56
N GLY A 83 2.58 2.86 14.20
CA GLY A 83 3.65 3.29 13.33
C GLY A 83 4.14 2.19 12.42
N SER A 84 4.96 2.58 11.45
CA SER A 84 5.64 1.67 10.53
C SER A 84 7.00 2.22 10.16
N ARG A 85 7.94 1.33 9.86
CA ARG A 85 9.24 1.65 9.28
C ARG A 85 9.34 0.97 7.93
N ILE A 86 9.61 1.75 6.89
CA ILE A 86 9.77 1.29 5.52
C ILE A 86 11.24 1.46 5.09
N VAL A 87 11.77 0.42 4.46
CA VAL A 87 13.07 0.43 3.76
C VAL A 87 12.80 0.08 2.30
N GLN A 88 13.11 1.02 1.39
CA GLN A 88 12.89 0.84 -0.04
C GLN A 88 14.20 0.62 -0.80
N GLN A 89 14.14 -0.23 -1.81
CA GLN A 89 15.19 -0.47 -2.78
C GLN A 89 14.54 -0.52 -4.18
N ASN A 90 14.77 0.53 -4.97
CA ASN A 90 14.09 0.73 -6.26
C ASN A 90 12.56 0.71 -6.08
N SER A 91 11.84 -0.04 -6.92
CA SER A 91 10.40 -0.23 -6.80
C SER A 91 10.00 -1.19 -5.69
N GLY A 92 10.93 -1.93 -5.06
CA GLY A 92 10.62 -2.89 -4.00
C GLY A 92 10.83 -2.30 -2.61
N PHE A 93 10.06 -2.74 -1.62
CA PHE A 93 10.25 -2.33 -0.23
C PHE A 93 9.97 -3.46 0.76
N GLN A 94 10.52 -3.31 1.96
CA GLN A 94 10.20 -4.08 3.15
C GLN A 94 9.74 -3.14 4.25
N PHE A 95 8.91 -3.64 5.15
CA PHE A 95 8.45 -2.86 6.29
C PHE A 95 8.23 -3.69 7.53
N SER A 96 8.21 -2.98 8.66
CA SER A 96 7.76 -3.46 9.95
C SER A 96 6.81 -2.43 10.56
N SER A 97 5.69 -2.87 11.12
CA SER A 97 4.69 -2.02 11.77
C SER A 97 4.43 -2.47 13.21
N TRP A 98 3.93 -1.54 14.00
CA TRP A 98 3.54 -1.76 15.39
C TRP A 98 2.33 -0.90 15.72
N GLY A 99 1.58 -1.29 16.75
CA GLY A 99 0.49 -0.49 17.26
C GLY A 99 -0.42 -1.22 18.22
N MET A 100 -1.56 -0.61 18.50
CA MET A 100 -2.68 -1.24 19.20
C MET A 100 -3.94 -1.22 18.33
N LEU A 101 -4.68 -2.32 18.39
CA LEU A 101 -6.05 -2.39 17.90
C LEU A 101 -6.99 -1.59 18.81
N PRO A 102 -8.18 -1.20 18.32
CA PRO A 102 -9.17 -0.48 19.14
C PRO A 102 -9.57 -1.20 20.44
N GLN A 103 -9.46 -2.52 20.48
CA GLN A 103 -9.72 -3.36 21.65
C GLN A 103 -8.58 -3.36 22.68
N GLY A 104 -7.51 -2.58 22.46
CA GLY A 104 -6.33 -2.52 23.34
C GLY A 104 -5.35 -3.69 23.17
N ILE A 105 -5.46 -4.45 22.09
CA ILE A 105 -4.56 -5.57 21.78
C ILE A 105 -3.39 -5.02 20.96
N GLY A 106 -2.17 -5.12 21.47
CA GLY A 106 -0.97 -4.76 20.71
C GLY A 106 -0.71 -5.72 19.55
N TYR A 107 -0.13 -5.19 18.48
CA TYR A 107 0.30 -5.97 17.33
C TYR A 107 1.67 -5.52 16.83
N GLU A 108 2.39 -6.46 16.23
CA GLU A 108 3.53 -6.21 15.37
C GLU A 108 3.27 -6.88 14.02
N SER A 109 3.67 -6.23 12.92
CA SER A 109 3.58 -6.85 11.60
C SER A 109 4.83 -6.58 10.78
N LYS A 110 5.07 -7.45 9.80
CA LYS A 110 6.17 -7.31 8.83
C LYS A 110 5.67 -7.70 7.46
N GLY A 111 6.24 -7.09 6.44
CA GLY A 111 5.80 -7.34 5.07
C GLY A 111 6.76 -6.79 4.03
N SER A 112 6.37 -6.99 2.77
CA SER A 112 7.08 -6.49 1.62
C SER A 112 6.12 -6.23 0.47
N GLY A 113 6.56 -5.39 -0.45
CA GLY A 113 5.73 -4.97 -1.56
C GLY A 113 6.48 -4.20 -2.63
N THR A 114 5.72 -3.59 -3.52
CA THR A 114 6.21 -2.74 -4.59
C THR A 114 5.47 -1.41 -4.66
N VAL A 115 6.20 -0.39 -5.12
CA VAL A 115 5.67 0.90 -5.54
C VAL A 115 6.05 1.13 -7.00
N VAL A 116 5.06 1.30 -7.86
CA VAL A 116 5.25 1.59 -9.28
C VAL A 116 4.39 2.81 -9.63
N ALA A 117 5.05 3.88 -10.04
CA ALA A 117 4.45 5.22 -10.07
C ALA A 117 3.80 5.52 -8.71
N GLN A 118 2.51 5.83 -8.69
CA GLN A 118 1.76 6.10 -7.46
C GLN A 118 1.01 4.88 -6.91
N ASN A 119 1.17 3.69 -7.51
CA ASN A 119 0.48 2.49 -7.05
C ASN A 119 1.36 1.72 -6.09
N ILE A 120 0.80 1.32 -4.95
CA ILE A 120 1.47 0.48 -3.95
C ILE A 120 0.71 -0.84 -3.80
N SER A 121 1.45 -1.94 -3.69
CA SER A 121 0.91 -3.28 -3.42
C SER A 121 1.85 -4.01 -2.48
N TYR A 122 1.32 -4.63 -1.42
CA TYR A 122 2.15 -5.33 -0.44
C TYR A 122 1.39 -6.41 0.30
N ASN A 123 2.15 -7.37 0.83
CA ASN A 123 1.63 -8.42 1.69
C ASN A 123 2.27 -8.30 3.07
N TYR A 124 1.57 -8.76 4.10
CA TYR A 124 2.09 -8.73 5.45
C TYR A 124 1.65 -9.94 6.27
N PHE A 125 2.39 -10.14 7.35
CA PHE A 125 2.07 -11.06 8.44
C PHE A 125 2.09 -10.29 9.76
N ALA A 126 1.06 -10.48 10.59
CA ALA A 126 0.91 -9.83 11.89
C ALA A 126 0.87 -10.86 13.02
N GLN A 127 1.48 -10.49 14.15
CA GLN A 127 1.41 -11.20 15.42
C GLN A 127 0.75 -10.28 16.44
N TYR A 128 -0.18 -10.83 17.22
CA TYR A 128 -0.93 -10.09 18.23
C TYR A 128 -0.51 -10.53 19.63
N GLN A 129 -0.60 -9.62 20.61
CA GLN A 129 -0.23 -9.91 22.01
C GLN A 129 -1.03 -11.06 22.64
N ASN A 130 -2.22 -11.34 22.13
CA ASN A 130 -3.06 -12.46 22.57
C ASN A 130 -2.69 -13.81 21.92
N GLY A 131 -1.59 -13.87 21.17
CA GLY A 131 -1.08 -15.06 20.50
C GLY A 131 -1.72 -15.36 19.13
N TRP A 132 -2.67 -14.54 18.67
CA TRP A 132 -3.21 -14.67 17.32
C TRP A 132 -2.18 -14.27 16.27
N THR A 133 -2.39 -14.77 15.06
CA THR A 133 -1.63 -14.37 13.88
C THR A 133 -2.58 -14.08 12.73
N SER A 134 -2.23 -13.13 11.88
CA SER A 134 -2.97 -12.87 10.65
C SER A 134 -2.03 -12.58 9.49
N GLN A 135 -2.57 -12.67 8.29
CA GLN A 135 -1.89 -12.32 7.05
C GLN A 135 -2.86 -11.59 6.15
N GLY A 136 -2.34 -10.62 5.42
CA GLY A 136 -3.15 -9.82 4.51
C GLY A 136 -2.37 -9.35 3.29
N ASN A 137 -3.15 -8.94 2.29
CA ASN A 137 -2.65 -8.33 1.07
C ASN A 137 -3.33 -6.97 0.95
N CYS A 138 -2.56 -5.96 0.56
CA CYS A 138 -3.01 -4.58 0.49
C CYS A 138 -2.65 -3.98 -0.86
N SER A 139 -3.54 -3.14 -1.38
CA SER A 139 -3.30 -2.35 -2.59
C SER A 139 -3.83 -0.93 -2.40
N GLY A 140 -3.15 0.03 -3.01
CA GLY A 140 -3.43 1.43 -2.74
C GLY A 140 -2.62 2.41 -3.56
N THR A 141 -2.52 3.63 -3.04
CA THR A 141 -1.78 4.72 -3.67
C THR A 141 -0.82 5.42 -2.73
N VAL A 142 0.19 6.06 -3.34
CA VAL A 142 1.16 6.97 -2.72
C VAL A 142 0.98 8.36 -3.33
N SER A 143 1.03 9.40 -2.52
CA SER A 143 1.08 10.78 -3.02
C SER A 143 2.32 11.01 -3.89
N SER A 144 2.27 11.98 -4.80
CA SER A 144 3.37 12.28 -5.73
C SER A 144 4.68 12.69 -5.04
N ASP A 145 4.57 13.24 -3.83
CA ASP A 145 5.71 13.63 -2.99
C ASP A 145 6.20 12.49 -2.06
N GLY A 146 5.55 11.33 -2.08
CA GLY A 146 5.95 10.17 -1.26
C GLY A 146 5.66 10.33 0.23
N ASN A 147 4.82 11.29 0.64
CA ASN A 147 4.56 11.61 2.05
C ASN A 147 3.23 11.07 2.60
N GLN A 148 2.36 10.55 1.74
CA GLN A 148 1.08 9.96 2.12
C GLN A 148 0.87 8.62 1.44
N ILE A 149 0.41 7.63 2.19
CA ILE A 149 0.02 6.31 1.69
C ILE A 149 -1.42 6.05 2.13
N THR A 150 -2.23 5.55 1.21
CA THR A 150 -3.55 5.00 1.52
C THR A 150 -3.70 3.66 0.80
N ALA A 151 -4.08 2.61 1.54
CA ALA A 151 -4.26 1.28 1.00
C ALA A 151 -5.46 0.57 1.61
N THR A 152 -6.12 -0.25 0.80
CA THR A 152 -7.15 -1.18 1.26
C THR A 152 -6.50 -2.54 1.45
N CYS A 153 -6.68 -3.12 2.64
CA CYS A 153 -6.13 -4.41 3.02
C CYS A 153 -7.24 -5.44 3.15
N ILE A 154 -6.95 -6.67 2.72
CA ILE A 154 -7.78 -7.85 2.93
C ILE A 154 -6.96 -8.83 3.78
N ASP A 155 -7.44 -9.08 4.99
CA ASP A 155 -6.80 -9.90 6.02
C ASP A 155 -7.68 -11.09 6.39
N ASN A 156 -7.06 -12.23 6.68
CA ASN A 156 -7.75 -13.48 7.00
C ASN A 156 -8.44 -13.49 8.38
N VAL A 157 -8.14 -12.55 9.27
CA VAL A 157 -8.71 -12.41 10.63
C VAL A 157 -9.52 -11.13 10.76
N LEU A 158 -8.97 -9.99 10.32
CA LEU A 158 -9.59 -8.67 10.45
C LEU A 158 -10.56 -8.34 9.30
N GLY A 159 -10.57 -9.14 8.22
CA GLY A 159 -11.38 -8.86 7.04
C GLY A 159 -10.81 -7.69 6.23
N THR A 160 -11.69 -6.86 5.68
CA THR A 160 -11.29 -5.71 4.84
C THR A 160 -11.22 -4.43 5.66
N PHE A 161 -10.12 -3.70 5.56
CA PHE A 161 -9.94 -2.41 6.25
C PHE A 161 -9.07 -1.46 5.42
N VAL A 162 -9.12 -0.16 5.77
CA VAL A 162 -8.27 0.87 5.15
C VAL A 162 -7.11 1.20 6.08
N SER A 163 -5.92 1.23 5.50
CA SER A 163 -4.68 1.70 6.12
C SER A 163 -4.33 3.07 5.54
N ALA A 164 -3.96 4.00 6.42
CA ALA A 164 -3.47 5.32 6.03
C ALA A 164 -2.20 5.63 6.81
N GLY A 165 -1.23 6.26 6.14
CA GLY A 165 0.05 6.63 6.72
C GLY A 165 0.52 8.00 6.23
N ILE A 166 1.09 8.77 7.15
CA ILE A 166 1.83 10.00 6.86
C ILE A 166 3.30 9.78 7.25
N LYS A 167 4.22 10.19 6.37
CA LYS A 167 5.65 10.11 6.64
C LYS A 167 6.05 11.14 7.71
N GLN A 168 6.88 10.72 8.67
CA GLN A 168 7.46 11.58 9.71
C GLN A 168 8.66 12.37 9.21
#